data_AF-M1BK66-F1
#
_entry.id   AF-M1BK66-F1
#
_cell.length_a   1.000
_cell.length_b   1.000
_cell.length_c   1.000
_cell.angle_alpha   90.00
_cell.angle_beta   90.00
_cell.angle_gamma   90.00
#
_symmetry.space_group_name_H-M   'P 1'
#
loop_
_entity.id
_entity.type
_entity.pdbx_description
1 polymer ?
#
loop_
_entity_poly.entity_id
_entity_poly.type
_entity_poly.pdbx_seq_one_letter_code
_entity_poly.pdbx_strand_id
1 'polypeptide(L)' 'MDPTLAQQLMKRCPRPSITDPIAPLDVDTPNRLDNKYYLNLRNNRGLFNLRSDAMEQSFNG' A
#
# COMPACT_ATOMS: atom_id res chain seq x y z
N MET A 1 -0.32 -8.37 -3.16
CA MET A 1 -0.01 -7.53 -1.99
C MET A 1 0.93 -8.30 -1.08
N ASP A 2 1.94 -7.63 -0.52
CA ASP A 2 2.87 -8.17 0.48
C ASP A 2 2.10 -8.78 1.68
N PRO A 3 2.39 -10.03 2.08
CA PRO A 3 1.64 -10.70 3.15
C PRO A 3 1.77 -10.04 4.52
N THR A 4 2.92 -9.42 4.82
CA THR A 4 3.15 -8.75 6.11
C THR A 4 2.31 -7.48 6.18
N LEU A 5 2.29 -6.69 5.10
CA LEU A 5 1.43 -5.53 4.98
C LEU A 5 -0.06 -5.92 5.07
N ALA A 6 -0.47 -7.00 4.38
CA ALA A 6 -1.84 -7.48 4.44
C ALA A 6 -2.28 -7.80 5.88
N GLN A 7 -1.43 -8.51 6.65
CA GLN A 7 -1.72 -8.80 8.06
C GLN A 7 -1.81 -7.55 8.93
N GLN A 8 -0.95 -6.55 8.69
CA GLN A 8 -1.00 -5.27 9.41
C GLN A 8 -2.30 -4.52 9.10
N LEU A 9 -2.72 -4.49 7.83
CA LEU A 9 -3.98 -3.85 7.41
C LEU A 9 -5.21 -4.57 7.96
N MET A 10 -5.20 -5.89 8.02
CA MET A 10 -6.31 -6.66 8.64
C MET A 10 -6.49 -6.31 10.12
N LYS A 11 -5.39 -6.07 10.86
CA LYS A 11 -5.45 -5.64 12.26
C LYS A 11 -5.92 -4.18 12.40
N ARG A 12 -5.50 -3.32 11.48
CA ARG A 12 -5.83 -1.88 11.48
C ARG A 12 -7.25 -1.60 11.00
N CYS A 13 -7.77 -2.39 10.08
CA CYS A 13 -9.09 -2.26 9.48
C CYS A 13 -9.96 -3.49 9.81
N PRO A 14 -10.30 -3.71 11.10
CA PRO A 14 -11.09 -4.86 11.49
C PRO A 14 -12.49 -4.81 10.88
N ARG A 15 -13.10 -5.97 10.65
CA ARG A 15 -14.52 -6.08 10.27
C ARG A 15 -15.24 -6.92 11.34
N PRO A 16 -16.35 -6.43 11.93
CA PRO A 16 -16.96 -5.11 11.73
C PRO A 16 -16.13 -3.99 12.38
N SER A 17 -16.11 -2.81 11.76
CA SER A 17 -15.55 -1.60 12.36
C SER A 17 -16.70 -0.66 12.72
N ILE A 18 -16.60 -0.01 13.87
CA ILE A 18 -17.54 1.04 14.30
C ILE A 18 -17.15 2.40 13.66
N THR A 19 -15.92 2.51 13.17
CA THR A 19 -15.35 3.72 12.55
C THR A 19 -14.86 3.45 11.12
N ASP A 20 -14.45 4.50 10.41
CA ASP A 20 -13.74 4.41 9.12
C ASP A 20 -12.22 4.41 9.34
N PRO A 21 -11.56 3.24 9.46
CA PRO A 21 -10.13 3.17 9.71
C PRO A 21 -9.35 3.67 8.48
N ILE A 22 -8.49 4.67 8.70
CA ILE A 22 -7.57 5.19 7.69
C ILE A 22 -6.20 4.51 7.82
N ALA A 23 -5.51 4.30 6.70
CA ALA A 23 -4.14 3.80 6.63
C ALA A 23 -3.27 4.76 5.78
N PRO A 24 -1.97 4.90 6.10
CA PRO A 24 -1.08 5.80 5.35
C PRO A 24 -0.79 5.23 3.97
N LEU A 25 -0.86 6.08 2.94
CA LEU A 25 -0.60 5.67 1.55
C LEU A 25 0.85 5.19 1.34
N ASP A 26 1.79 5.81 2.04
CA ASP A 26 3.18 5.35 2.17
C ASP A 26 3.40 4.83 3.59
N VAL A 27 3.69 3.53 3.70
CA VAL A 27 3.84 2.84 4.99
C VAL A 27 5.19 3.08 5.65
N ASP A 28 6.20 3.52 4.88
CA ASP A 28 7.55 3.75 5.41
C ASP A 28 7.72 5.20 5.85
N THR A 29 7.19 6.15 5.08
CA THR A 29 7.37 7.59 5.29
C THR A 29 6.06 8.38 5.15
N PRO A 30 5.05 8.17 6.04
CA PRO A 30 3.69 8.70 5.86
C PRO A 30 3.55 10.22 5.68
N ASN A 31 4.51 10.99 6.22
CA ASN A 31 4.47 12.45 6.26
C ASN A 31 5.66 13.09 5.54
N ARG A 32 6.33 12.35 4.64
CA ARG A 32 7.44 12.89 3.83
C ARG A 32 7.11 12.77 2.35
N LEU A 33 7.47 13.81 1.61
CA LEU A 33 7.42 13.77 0.15
C LEU A 33 8.78 13.27 -0.35
N ASP A 34 8.85 11.98 -0.66
CA ASP A 34 10.01 11.33 -1.24
C ASP A 34 9.57 10.21 -2.21
N ASN A 35 10.51 9.39 -2.67
CA ASN A 35 10.23 8.34 -3.65
C ASN A 35 9.86 6.97 -3.03
N LYS A 36 9.72 6.86 -1.70
CA LYS A 36 9.44 5.59 -1.01
C LYS A 36 8.11 5.00 -1.41
N TYR A 37 7.09 5.83 -1.67
CA TYR A 37 5.83 5.38 -2.25
C TYR A 37 6.03 4.48 -3.48
N TYR A 38 6.83 4.91 -4.46
CA TYR A 38 7.09 4.15 -5.68
C TYR A 38 7.90 2.88 -5.43
N LEU A 39 8.86 2.92 -4.50
CA LEU A 39 9.61 1.73 -4.09
C LEU A 39 8.71 0.69 -3.42
N ASN A 40 7.74 1.14 -2.61
CA ASN A 40 6.75 0.27 -1.99
C ASN A 40 5.82 -0.38 -3.01
N LEU A 41 5.42 0.32 -4.08
CA LEU A 41 4.66 -0.28 -5.16
C LEU A 41 5.41 -1.44 -5.84
N ARG A 42 6.69 -1.27 -6.15
CA ARG A 42 7.54 -2.33 -6.74
C ARG A 42 7.68 -3.56 -5.85
N ASN A 43 7.60 -3.37 -4.53
CA ASN A 43 7.67 -4.45 -3.54
C ASN A 43 6.29 -5.04 -3.21
N ASN A 44 5.26 -4.81 -4.03
CA ASN A 44 3.89 -5.25 -3.79
C ASN A 44 3.26 -4.69 -2.49
N ARG A 45 3.75 -3.54 -2.00
CA ARG A 45 3.31 -2.88 -0.76
C ARG A 45 2.43 -1.64 -0.99
N GLY A 46 1.78 -1.54 -2.16
CA GLY A 46 0.76 -0.53 -2.42
C GLY A 46 -0.58 -0.86 -1.75
N LEU A 47 -1.24 0.14 -1.17
CA LEU A 47 -2.57 -0.02 -0.54
C LEU A 47 -3.69 -0.18 -1.57
N PHE A 48 -3.69 0.66 -2.60
CA PHE A 48 -4.71 0.65 -3.62
C PHE A 48 -4.32 -0.31 -4.73
N ASN A 49 -5.26 -1.16 -5.13
CA ASN A 49 -5.19 -1.91 -6.37
C ASN A 49 -5.41 -0.94 -7.54
N LEU A 50 -4.43 -0.07 -7.80
CA LEU A 50 -4.22 0.43 -9.16
C LEU A 50 -3.98 -0.84 -9.97
N ARG A 51 -4.80 -1.15 -10.98
CA ARG A 51 -4.63 -2.40 -11.72
C ARG A 51 -3.15 -2.50 -12.12
N SER A 52 -2.49 -3.51 -11.56
CA SER A 52 -1.04 -3.65 -11.56
C SER A 52 -0.53 -3.84 -13.00
N ASP A 53 -1.42 -4.25 -13.91
CA ASP A 53 -1.17 -4.34 -15.34
C ASP A 53 -0.69 -3.02 -15.97
N ALA A 54 -1.17 -1.86 -15.51
CA ALA A 54 -0.75 -0.55 -16.02
C ALA A 54 0.60 -0.09 -15.44
N MET A 55 0.93 -0.50 -14.21
CA MET A 55 2.18 -0.12 -13.56
C MET A 55 3.33 -1.07 -13.87
N GLU A 56 3.07 -2.38 -13.96
CA GLU A 56 4.07 -3.41 -14.29
C GLU A 56 4.67 -3.20 -15.70
N GLN A 57 3.86 -2.72 -16.65
CA GLN A 57 4.35 -2.32 -17.98
C GLN A 57 5.25 -1.08 -17.96
N SER A 58 5.13 -0.22 -16.94
CA SER A 58 5.91 1.02 -16.83
C SER A 58 7.27 0.83 -16.13
N PHE A 59 7.49 -0.30 -15.45
CA PHE A 59 8.73 -0.57 -14.69
C PHE A 59 9.66 -1.61 -15.32
N ASN A 60 9.24 -2.29 -16.38
CA ASN A 60 10.06 -3.24 -17.16
C ASN A 60 10.64 -2.61 -18.45
N GLY A 61 10.87 -1.29 -18.44
CA GLY A 61 11.65 -0.60 -19.47
C GLY A 61 13.15 -0.82 -19.30
#